data_AF-A0A0D2ESU5-F1
#
_entry.id   AF-A0A0D2ESU5-F1
#
_cell.length_a   1.000
_cell.length_b   1.000
_cell.length_c   1.000
_cell.angle_alpha   90.00
_cell.angle_beta   90.00
_cell.angle_gamma   90.00
#
_symmetry.space_group_name_H-M   'P 1'
#
loop_
_entity.id
_entity.type
_entity.pdbx_description
1 polymer ?
#
loop_
_entity_poly.entity_id
_entity_poly.type
_entity_poly.pdbx_seq_one_letter_code
_entity_poly.pdbx_strand_id
1 'polypeptide(L)'
;MSDAPLTPSLSATRYEHQEKIIYSVDCYIKHLFDGKGGGRNSDATDFVKCEVRDNTTDAWQQLSDQCFEASVLIKSRSFAKARTTLDRFFDKLDLEARNPNPLFMVKLWRICLQLRSNDSRVHQLKALGRFYATLGKAFSETYGEKDPLRTLITSLKQLSQADLKDTLRIGYFKTIKTLSAMVGEEKAVVLNMWSHYFKYFDRQYLDRRTLIFKFQHVWDQESVDKGTWITIIYYYTYAAYYVCEMQVLAYSMAAWLVEETQTLLCLTESPRWTLPTQAFVFASQVKASLRQQHYLDTHCPESKTILTKTMETAIARLRLGDSECQTRQSMLSDLLLKWMKEQEAQQPDKDRQPVNAEKQGEEVVSRKRQKIRKRKASLNKQGDLTGICTKCIVMCTLCPNRMDCKHCSNATRDLECCRRPEVDEIVQQGTEFAAYLPESPSRD
;
A
#
# COMPACT_ATOMS: atom_id res chain seq x y z
N MET A 1 -1.78 53.68 21.97
CA MET A 1 -1.69 52.55 21.03
C MET A 1 -0.82 51.51 21.71
N SER A 2 -1.39 50.36 22.07
CA SER A 2 -0.68 49.33 22.83
C SER A 2 0.12 48.50 21.83
N ASP A 3 1.45 48.53 21.95
CA ASP A 3 2.35 47.70 21.17
C ASP A 3 2.03 46.23 21.46
N ALA A 4 1.45 45.56 20.47
CA ALA A 4 1.25 44.12 20.53
C ALA A 4 2.64 43.45 20.55
N PRO A 5 2.93 42.59 21.54
CA PRO A 5 4.25 41.97 21.64
C PRO A 5 4.53 41.13 20.41
N LEU A 6 5.69 41.40 19.81
CA LEU A 6 6.24 40.70 18.66
C LEU A 6 6.17 39.18 18.89
N THR A 7 5.64 38.51 17.89
CA THR A 7 5.48 37.06 17.76
C THR A 7 6.66 36.26 18.33
N PRO A 8 6.40 35.12 19.00
CA PRO A 8 7.43 34.32 19.65
C PRO A 8 8.48 33.90 18.62
N SER A 9 9.75 34.25 18.88
CA SER A 9 10.89 33.78 18.10
C SER A 9 10.86 32.25 18.08
N LEU A 10 10.80 31.64 16.90
CA LEU A 10 11.01 30.20 16.72
C LEU A 10 12.38 29.88 17.32
N SER A 11 12.42 29.29 18.52
CA SER A 11 13.69 28.99 19.18
C SER A 11 14.42 27.94 18.35
N ALA A 12 15.70 28.19 18.05
CA ALA A 12 16.56 27.26 17.30
C ALA A 12 16.57 25.84 17.93
N THR A 13 16.28 25.74 19.23
CA THR A 13 16.13 24.48 19.97
C THR A 13 14.97 23.60 19.50
N ARG A 14 13.96 24.14 18.80
CA ARG A 14 12.79 23.36 18.36
C ARG A 14 13.15 22.23 17.40
N TYR A 15 14.17 22.42 16.57
CA TYR A 15 14.53 21.48 15.50
C TYR A 15 15.74 20.60 15.81
N GLU A 16 16.39 20.81 16.97
CA GLU A 16 17.61 20.10 17.36
C GLU A 16 17.44 18.56 17.31
N HIS A 17 16.32 18.04 17.82
CA HIS A 17 16.06 16.59 17.79
C HIS A 17 15.80 16.08 16.37
N GLN A 18 15.17 16.88 15.51
CA GLN A 18 14.91 16.50 14.12
C GLN A 18 16.21 16.42 13.31
N GLU A 19 17.11 17.38 13.51
CA GLU A 19 18.44 17.39 12.88
C GLU A 19 19.26 16.17 13.31
N LYS A 20 19.28 15.85 14.61
CA LYS A 20 19.92 14.64 15.14
C LYS A 20 19.36 13.37 14.51
N ILE A 21 18.03 13.28 14.36
CA ILE A 21 17.36 12.14 13.71
C ILE A 21 17.81 12.00 12.25
N ILE A 22 17.79 13.09 11.48
CA ILE A 22 18.19 13.09 10.06
C ILE A 22 19.64 12.66 9.91
N TYR A 23 20.53 13.23 10.72
CA TYR A 23 21.95 12.91 10.73
C TYR A 23 22.19 11.45 11.10
N SER A 24 21.56 10.95 12.17
CA SER A 24 21.68 9.56 12.60
C SER A 24 21.22 8.55 11.55
N VAL A 25 20.10 8.83 10.87
CA VAL A 25 19.60 7.98 9.77
C VAL A 25 20.61 7.92 8.63
N ASP A 26 21.16 9.07 8.24
CA ASP A 26 22.14 9.15 7.15
C ASP A 26 23.42 8.38 7.49
N CYS A 27 23.98 8.62 8.68
CA CYS A 27 25.19 7.97 9.15
C CYS A 27 25.03 6.45 9.27
N TYR A 28 23.91 5.98 9.84
CA TYR A 28 23.66 4.54 9.96
C TYR A 28 23.58 3.85 8.60
N ILE A 29 22.78 4.41 7.67
CA ILE A 29 22.61 3.80 6.35
C ILE A 29 23.94 3.82 5.60
N LYS A 30 24.66 4.94 5.57
CA LYS A 30 25.98 5.01 4.91
C LYS A 30 26.94 3.98 5.50
N HIS A 31 27.02 3.87 6.83
CA HIS A 31 27.87 2.88 7.49
C HIS A 31 27.53 1.43 7.10
N LEU A 32 26.25 1.10 6.88
CA LEU A 32 25.83 -0.22 6.41
C LEU A 32 26.34 -0.57 5.00
N PHE A 33 26.60 0.44 4.15
CA PHE A 33 27.01 0.25 2.75
C PHE A 33 28.49 0.61 2.50
N ASP A 34 29.13 1.40 3.37
CA ASP A 34 30.55 1.81 3.28
C ASP A 34 31.52 0.73 3.81
N GLY A 35 31.02 -0.39 4.33
CA GLY A 35 31.85 -1.49 4.83
C GLY A 35 32.85 -1.97 3.78
N LYS A 36 34.16 -1.88 4.10
CA LYS A 36 35.33 -2.12 3.22
C LYS A 36 35.43 -3.49 2.52
N GLY A 37 34.46 -4.37 2.68
CA GLY A 37 34.43 -5.69 2.05
C GLY A 37 33.43 -5.73 0.90
N GLY A 38 33.82 -5.23 -0.28
CA GLY A 38 33.14 -5.45 -1.56
C GLY A 38 31.68 -5.00 -1.60
N GLY A 39 31.39 -3.91 -2.32
CA GLY A 39 30.05 -3.32 -2.44
C GLY A 39 28.93 -4.35 -2.41
N ARG A 40 28.09 -4.29 -1.38
CA ARG A 40 26.90 -5.15 -1.25
C ARG A 40 26.04 -4.91 -2.49
N ASN A 41 26.15 -5.81 -3.46
CA ASN A 41 25.26 -5.80 -4.61
C ASN A 41 23.84 -5.98 -4.08
N SER A 42 22.96 -5.00 -4.30
CA SER A 42 21.56 -5.09 -3.91
C SER A 42 20.81 -5.96 -4.92
N ASP A 43 20.04 -6.93 -4.44
CA ASP A 43 19.08 -7.64 -5.28
C ASP A 43 17.91 -6.68 -5.60
N ALA A 44 17.06 -7.01 -6.58
CA ALA A 44 15.90 -6.20 -6.96
C ALA A 44 14.92 -5.97 -5.78
N THR A 45 14.87 -6.92 -4.83
CA THR A 45 13.91 -6.94 -3.72
C THR A 45 14.54 -6.83 -2.33
N ASP A 46 15.86 -6.94 -2.19
CA ASP A 46 16.54 -6.89 -0.88
C ASP A 46 17.84 -6.07 -0.94
N PHE A 47 18.17 -5.45 0.21
CA PHE A 47 19.35 -4.60 0.39
C PHE A 47 20.64 -5.41 0.58
N VAL A 48 20.55 -6.72 0.85
CA VAL A 48 21.72 -7.54 1.19
C VAL A 48 21.74 -8.81 0.33
N LYS A 49 22.69 -8.90 -0.61
CA LYS A 49 23.10 -10.17 -1.21
C LYS A 49 24.03 -10.89 -0.23
N CYS A 50 23.45 -11.46 0.83
CA CYS A 50 24.19 -12.34 1.71
C CYS A 50 24.14 -13.74 1.08
N GLU A 51 25.28 -14.32 0.72
CA GLU A 51 25.37 -15.68 0.17
C GLU A 51 24.83 -16.73 1.15
N VAL A 52 24.77 -16.38 2.44
CA VAL A 52 24.02 -17.09 3.45
C VAL A 52 22.69 -16.38 3.63
N ARG A 53 21.59 -16.95 3.12
CA ARG A 53 20.22 -16.53 3.48
C ARG A 53 20.01 -16.75 4.97
N ASP A 54 20.54 -15.86 5.79
CA ASP A 54 20.24 -15.84 7.21
C ASP A 54 18.77 -15.50 7.37
N ASN A 55 18.06 -16.27 8.19
CA ASN A 55 16.64 -16.12 8.53
C ASN A 55 16.27 -14.74 9.17
N THR A 56 17.20 -13.78 9.20
CA THR A 56 17.09 -12.49 9.89
C THR A 56 16.28 -11.45 9.11
N THR A 57 16.17 -11.57 7.78
CA THR A 57 15.35 -10.67 6.94
C THR A 57 13.87 -10.74 7.31
N ASP A 58 13.39 -11.91 7.71
CA ASP A 58 12.00 -12.11 8.15
C ASP A 58 11.71 -11.55 9.54
N ALA A 59 12.72 -11.31 10.38
CA ALA A 59 12.49 -11.00 11.79
C ALA A 59 11.83 -9.64 12.01
N TRP A 60 12.32 -8.58 11.33
CA TRP A 60 11.73 -7.25 11.38
C TRP A 60 10.35 -7.19 10.72
N GLN A 61 10.11 -8.02 9.70
CA GLN A 61 8.79 -8.18 9.11
C GLN A 61 7.82 -8.81 10.12
N GLN A 62 8.22 -9.88 10.82
CA GLN A 62 7.42 -10.51 11.86
C GLN A 62 7.13 -9.56 13.04
N LEU A 63 8.09 -8.73 13.45
CA LEU A 63 7.87 -7.68 14.45
C LEU A 63 6.82 -6.68 13.97
N SER A 64 6.90 -6.24 12.71
CA SER A 64 5.88 -5.37 12.12
C SER A 64 4.50 -6.04 12.04
N ASP A 65 4.45 -7.35 11.80
CA ASP A 65 3.20 -8.11 11.74
C ASP A 65 2.56 -8.26 13.12
N GLN A 66 3.34 -8.58 14.16
CA GLN A 66 2.86 -8.62 15.55
C GLN A 66 2.36 -7.24 16.03
N CYS A 67 3.01 -6.16 15.61
CA CYS A 67 2.55 -4.80 15.91
C CYS A 67 1.17 -4.52 15.28
N PHE A 68 0.98 -4.96 14.02
CA PHE A 68 -0.31 -4.89 13.34
C PHE A 68 -1.36 -5.80 14.01
N GLU A 69 -1.00 -7.02 14.39
CA GLU A 69 -1.86 -7.98 15.10
C GLU A 69 -2.41 -7.35 16.38
N ALA A 70 -1.54 -6.75 17.20
CA ALA A 70 -1.93 -6.02 18.40
C ALA A 70 -2.89 -4.87 18.07
N SER A 71 -2.64 -4.11 16.99
CA SER A 71 -3.58 -3.07 16.54
C SER A 71 -4.96 -3.64 16.22
N VAL A 72 -5.05 -4.77 15.50
CA VAL A 72 -6.33 -5.42 15.15
C VAL A 72 -7.07 -5.88 16.41
N LEU A 73 -6.37 -6.53 17.34
CA LEU A 73 -6.94 -6.99 18.61
C LEU A 73 -7.48 -5.81 19.44
N ILE A 74 -6.78 -4.67 19.45
CA ILE A 74 -7.26 -3.43 20.09
C ILE A 74 -8.55 -2.92 19.43
N LYS A 75 -8.63 -2.91 18.08
CA LYS A 75 -9.87 -2.47 17.39
C LYS A 75 -11.05 -3.37 17.74
N SER A 76 -10.78 -4.64 17.92
CA SER A 76 -11.75 -5.69 18.27
C SER A 76 -11.99 -5.82 19.77
N ARG A 77 -11.52 -4.83 20.57
CA ARG A 77 -11.67 -4.78 22.04
C ARG A 77 -11.09 -5.99 22.80
N SER A 78 -10.20 -6.76 22.17
CA SER A 78 -9.51 -7.90 22.76
C SER A 78 -8.22 -7.48 23.46
N PHE A 79 -8.33 -6.58 24.44
CA PHE A 79 -7.16 -5.89 25.05
C PHE A 79 -6.18 -6.83 25.75
N ALA A 80 -6.65 -7.90 26.40
CA ALA A 80 -5.77 -8.88 27.05
C ALA A 80 -4.87 -9.59 26.02
N LYS A 81 -5.46 -10.09 24.92
CA LYS A 81 -4.71 -10.71 23.81
C LYS A 81 -3.74 -9.72 23.15
N ALA A 82 -4.16 -8.46 22.99
CA ALA A 82 -3.30 -7.41 22.45
C ALA A 82 -2.08 -7.15 23.35
N ARG A 83 -2.26 -7.14 24.67
CA ARG A 83 -1.15 -7.01 25.63
C ARG A 83 -0.19 -8.20 25.53
N THR A 84 -0.69 -9.43 25.55
CA THR A 84 0.14 -10.64 25.36
C THR A 84 0.93 -10.59 24.05
N THR A 85 0.30 -10.12 22.96
CA THR A 85 0.96 -9.96 21.65
C THR A 85 2.07 -8.92 21.70
N LEU A 86 1.83 -7.79 22.38
CA LEU A 86 2.84 -6.74 22.57
C LEU A 86 4.00 -7.20 23.44
N ASP A 87 3.74 -7.98 24.48
CA ASP A 87 4.81 -8.51 25.34
C ASP A 87 5.72 -9.46 24.55
N ARG A 88 5.15 -10.38 23.76
CA ARG A 88 5.90 -11.23 22.81
C ARG A 88 6.69 -10.40 21.79
N PHE A 89 6.10 -9.30 21.29
CA PHE A 89 6.78 -8.38 20.39
C PHE A 89 8.01 -7.73 21.05
N PHE A 90 7.90 -7.30 22.31
CA PHE A 90 9.03 -6.69 23.03
C PHE A 90 10.14 -7.69 23.37
N ASP A 91 9.78 -8.92 23.72
CA ASP A 91 10.77 -9.99 23.96
C ASP A 91 11.59 -10.26 22.69
N LYS A 92 10.93 -10.34 21.53
CA LYS A 92 11.62 -10.52 20.26
C LYS A 92 12.41 -9.27 19.84
N LEU A 93 11.87 -8.08 20.09
CA LEU A 93 12.53 -6.82 19.73
C LEU A 93 13.90 -6.67 20.39
N ASP A 94 14.03 -7.05 21.66
CA ASP A 94 15.32 -6.98 22.38
C ASP A 94 16.39 -7.83 21.71
N LEU A 95 16.02 -9.02 21.21
CA LEU A 95 16.93 -9.91 20.50
C LEU A 95 17.34 -9.33 19.14
N GLU A 96 16.38 -8.90 18.33
CA GLU A 96 16.63 -8.43 16.96
C GLU A 96 17.35 -7.07 16.92
N ALA A 97 17.15 -6.22 17.93
CA ALA A 97 17.82 -4.93 18.04
C ALA A 97 19.34 -5.04 18.19
N ARG A 98 19.85 -6.19 18.63
CA ARG A 98 21.30 -6.42 18.74
C ARG A 98 21.97 -6.64 17.39
N ASN A 99 21.23 -6.98 16.35
CA ASN A 99 21.75 -7.21 14.99
C ASN A 99 20.85 -6.54 13.93
N PRO A 100 20.76 -5.20 13.90
CA PRO A 100 19.88 -4.49 13.00
C PRO A 100 20.42 -4.56 11.57
N ASN A 101 19.60 -5.09 10.67
CA ASN A 101 19.86 -5.09 9.22
C ASN A 101 19.19 -3.88 8.54
N PRO A 102 19.44 -3.60 7.24
CA PRO A 102 18.84 -2.44 6.58
C PRO A 102 17.29 -2.39 6.64
N LEU A 103 16.62 -3.54 6.72
CA LEU A 103 15.16 -3.62 6.83
C LEU A 103 14.63 -3.04 8.15
N PHE A 104 15.46 -2.97 9.20
CA PHE A 104 15.14 -2.25 10.43
C PHE A 104 14.62 -0.85 10.13
N MET A 105 15.37 -0.05 9.36
CA MET A 105 15.00 1.32 9.03
C MET A 105 13.72 1.40 8.18
N VAL A 106 13.46 0.38 7.36
CA VAL A 106 12.23 0.29 6.57
C VAL A 106 11.00 0.08 7.47
N LYS A 107 11.13 -0.72 8.54
CA LYS A 107 10.01 -1.06 9.44
C LYS A 107 9.86 -0.10 10.61
N LEU A 108 10.96 0.49 11.10
CA LEU A 108 11.00 1.38 12.27
C LEU A 108 9.88 2.43 12.25
N TRP A 109 9.80 3.22 11.18
CA TRP A 109 8.84 4.33 11.06
C TRP A 109 7.40 3.85 11.13
N ARG A 110 7.11 2.72 10.48
CA ARG A 110 5.76 2.13 10.46
C ARG A 110 5.37 1.57 11.82
N ILE A 111 6.31 0.92 12.51
CA ILE A 111 6.10 0.43 13.88
C ILE A 111 5.83 1.61 14.82
N CYS A 112 6.60 2.70 14.73
CA CYS A 112 6.35 3.91 15.52
C CYS A 112 4.94 4.48 15.28
N LEU A 113 4.49 4.56 14.03
CA LEU A 113 3.14 5.03 13.70
C LEU A 113 2.04 4.11 14.27
N GLN A 114 2.22 2.79 14.16
CA GLN A 114 1.27 1.81 14.66
C GLN A 114 1.18 1.84 16.19
N LEU A 115 2.31 1.82 16.89
CA LEU A 115 2.36 1.88 18.35
C LEU A 115 1.79 3.20 18.88
N ARG A 116 2.08 4.33 18.22
CA ARG A 116 1.43 5.62 18.54
C ARG A 116 -0.08 5.54 18.38
N SER A 117 -0.57 4.94 17.29
CA SER A 117 -2.01 4.76 17.09
C SER A 117 -2.61 3.84 18.17
N ASN A 118 -1.89 2.83 18.64
CA ASN A 118 -2.34 1.96 19.71
C ASN A 118 -2.43 2.72 21.04
N ASP A 119 -1.40 3.50 21.39
CA ASP A 119 -1.36 4.32 22.60
C ASP A 119 -2.44 5.42 22.61
N SER A 120 -2.82 5.95 21.44
CA SER A 120 -3.94 6.90 21.33
C SER A 120 -5.31 6.28 21.63
N ARG A 121 -5.44 4.95 21.48
CA ARG A 121 -6.69 4.20 21.73
C ARG A 121 -6.71 3.60 23.14
N VAL A 122 -5.55 3.20 23.65
CA VAL A 122 -5.39 2.56 24.96
C VAL A 122 -4.13 3.12 25.62
N HIS A 123 -4.27 4.27 26.29
CA HIS A 123 -3.15 5.00 26.90
C HIS A 123 -2.35 4.19 27.92
N GLN A 124 -2.97 3.18 28.56
CA GLN A 124 -2.31 2.33 29.55
C GLN A 124 -1.26 1.39 28.94
N LEU A 125 -1.24 1.19 27.62
CA LEU A 125 -0.24 0.33 26.98
C LEU A 125 1.16 0.96 27.00
N LYS A 126 1.25 2.29 26.82
CA LYS A 126 2.52 3.05 26.71
C LYS A 126 3.52 2.34 25.77
N ALA A 127 3.02 1.73 24.71
CA ALA A 127 3.75 0.81 23.86
C ALA A 127 4.87 1.51 23.09
N LEU A 128 4.64 2.75 22.64
CA LEU A 128 5.69 3.52 21.97
C LEU A 128 6.84 3.89 22.93
N GLY A 129 6.51 4.25 24.18
CA GLY A 129 7.50 4.53 25.21
C GLY A 129 8.34 3.30 25.57
N ARG A 130 7.69 2.13 25.72
CA ARG A 130 8.37 0.84 25.91
C ARG A 130 9.28 0.52 24.72
N PHE A 131 8.81 0.71 23.49
CA PHE A 131 9.58 0.49 22.27
C PHE A 131 10.88 1.29 22.22
N TYR A 132 10.82 2.60 22.50
CA TYR A 132 12.02 3.43 22.56
C TYR A 132 12.96 3.03 23.71
N ALA A 133 12.42 2.61 24.86
CA ALA A 133 13.25 2.15 25.97
C ALA A 133 13.99 0.85 25.63
N THR A 134 13.31 -0.14 25.05
CA THR A 134 13.91 -1.42 24.64
C THR A 134 15.00 -1.21 23.58
N LEU A 135 14.70 -0.48 22.50
CA LEU A 135 15.70 -0.19 21.47
C LEU A 135 16.88 0.63 22.02
N GLY A 136 16.59 1.66 22.83
CA GLY A 136 17.63 2.49 23.43
C GLY A 136 18.60 1.68 24.29
N LYS A 137 18.07 0.77 25.12
CA LYS A 137 18.88 -0.15 25.93
C LYS A 137 19.72 -1.08 25.05
N ALA A 138 19.12 -1.79 24.11
CA ALA A 138 19.81 -2.76 23.26
C ALA A 138 20.92 -2.10 22.43
N PHE A 139 20.67 -0.90 21.88
CA PHE A 139 21.67 -0.17 21.11
C PHE A 139 22.80 0.38 21.99
N SER A 140 22.52 0.89 23.18
CA SER A 140 23.56 1.29 24.15
C SER A 140 24.48 0.13 24.51
N GLU A 141 23.90 -1.04 24.83
CA GLU A 141 24.66 -2.22 25.25
C GLU A 141 25.51 -2.81 24.11
N THR A 142 25.03 -2.74 22.87
CA THR A 142 25.69 -3.39 21.72
C THR A 142 26.67 -2.47 20.99
N TYR A 143 26.31 -1.19 20.79
CA TYR A 143 27.04 -0.25 19.93
C TYR A 143 27.63 0.95 20.68
N GLY A 144 27.25 1.15 21.94
CA GLY A 144 27.69 2.26 22.78
C GLY A 144 26.85 3.54 22.64
N GLU A 145 27.07 4.51 23.55
CA GLU A 145 26.24 5.72 23.67
C GLU A 145 26.32 6.68 22.47
N LYS A 146 27.42 6.64 21.72
CA LYS A 146 27.64 7.53 20.57
C LYS A 146 27.14 6.96 19.24
N ASP A 147 26.57 5.76 19.25
CA ASP A 147 26.08 5.12 18.04
C ASP A 147 24.92 5.92 17.40
N PRO A 148 24.85 6.02 16.06
CA PRO A 148 23.77 6.70 15.36
C PRO A 148 22.37 6.18 15.71
N LEU A 149 22.19 4.86 15.89
CA LEU A 149 20.91 4.25 16.26
C LEU A 149 20.48 4.65 17.66
N ARG A 150 21.43 4.64 18.61
CA ARG A 150 21.17 5.11 19.98
C ARG A 150 20.77 6.59 19.99
N THR A 151 21.49 7.41 19.24
CA THR A 151 21.19 8.85 19.09
C THR A 151 19.81 9.08 18.46
N LEU A 152 19.45 8.30 17.44
CA LEU A 152 18.14 8.32 16.78
C LEU A 152 17.00 8.05 17.78
N ILE A 153 17.10 6.94 18.54
CA ILE A 153 16.03 6.56 19.48
C ILE A 153 15.93 7.53 20.65
N THR A 154 17.06 8.05 21.16
CA THR A 154 17.06 9.09 22.19
C THR A 154 16.31 10.34 21.73
N SER A 155 16.64 10.80 20.52
CA SER A 155 16.05 12.00 19.95
C SER A 155 14.55 11.81 19.72
N LEU A 156 14.13 10.65 19.20
CA LEU A 156 12.71 10.31 19.03
C LEU A 156 11.94 10.29 20.36
N LYS A 157 12.56 9.79 21.43
CA LYS A 157 11.95 9.76 22.77
C LYS A 157 11.77 11.15 23.39
N GLN A 158 12.61 12.12 23.01
CA GLN A 158 12.57 13.49 23.54
C GLN A 158 11.55 14.39 22.82
N LEU A 159 10.97 13.94 21.71
CA LEU A 159 9.98 14.71 20.96
C LEU A 159 8.66 14.89 21.71
N SER A 160 8.06 16.06 21.53
CA SER A 160 6.68 16.29 21.92
C SER A 160 5.72 15.41 21.10
N GLN A 161 4.54 15.10 21.66
CA GLN A 161 3.51 14.36 20.91
C GLN A 161 2.99 15.13 19.69
N ALA A 162 3.07 16.46 19.71
CA ALA A 162 2.67 17.33 18.61
C ALA A 162 3.65 17.20 17.43
N ASP A 163 4.96 17.26 17.70
CA ASP A 163 5.99 17.24 16.65
C ASP A 163 6.34 15.81 16.18
N LEU A 164 5.95 14.78 16.92
CA LEU A 164 6.29 13.39 16.61
C LEU A 164 5.83 12.96 15.21
N LYS A 165 4.61 13.31 14.78
CA LYS A 165 4.09 12.88 13.45
C LYS A 165 4.96 13.42 12.32
N ASP A 166 5.26 14.71 12.37
CA ASP A 166 6.02 15.39 11.32
C ASP A 166 7.47 14.97 11.36
N THR A 167 8.02 14.70 12.54
CA THR A 167 9.36 14.16 12.67
C THR A 167 9.47 12.75 12.09
N LEU A 168 8.49 11.87 12.34
CA LEU A 168 8.43 10.54 11.71
C LEU A 168 8.31 10.65 10.19
N ARG A 169 7.55 11.63 9.68
CA ARG A 169 7.46 11.92 8.23
C ARG A 169 8.83 12.28 7.66
N ILE A 170 9.54 13.22 8.28
CA ILE A 170 10.85 13.71 7.85
C ILE A 170 11.90 12.58 7.92
N GLY A 171 11.95 11.85 9.03
CA GLY A 171 12.87 10.71 9.21
C GLY A 171 12.64 9.60 8.19
N TYR A 172 11.37 9.28 7.89
CA TYR A 172 11.06 8.26 6.88
C TYR A 172 11.44 8.73 5.47
N PHE A 173 11.13 9.99 5.11
CA PHE A 173 11.56 10.57 3.84
C PHE A 173 13.08 10.53 3.68
N LYS A 174 13.82 10.94 4.71
CA LYS A 174 15.29 10.89 4.73
C LYS A 174 15.81 9.47 4.54
N THR A 175 15.20 8.49 5.24
CA THR A 175 15.55 7.07 5.09
C THR A 175 15.39 6.62 3.64
N ILE A 176 14.28 6.96 3.00
CA ILE A 176 14.02 6.60 1.61
C ILE A 176 15.06 7.24 0.70
N LYS A 177 15.33 8.54 0.84
CA LYS A 177 16.29 9.26 0.01
C LYS A 177 17.72 8.73 0.16
N THR A 178 18.17 8.49 1.39
CA THR A 178 19.51 7.92 1.62
C THR A 178 19.59 6.49 1.06
N LEU A 179 18.61 5.61 1.31
CA LEU A 179 18.61 4.26 0.71
C LEU A 179 18.56 4.30 -0.82
N SER A 180 17.72 5.17 -1.40
CA SER A 180 17.63 5.36 -2.85
C SER A 180 18.97 5.74 -3.48
N ALA A 181 19.73 6.60 -2.81
CA ALA A 181 21.07 7.00 -3.26
C ALA A 181 22.08 5.84 -3.18
N MET A 182 21.91 4.90 -2.23
CA MET A 182 22.82 3.76 -2.06
C MET A 182 22.48 2.57 -2.97
N VAL A 183 21.19 2.28 -3.20
CA VAL A 183 20.77 1.06 -3.95
C VAL A 183 20.04 1.33 -5.26
N GLY A 184 19.70 2.58 -5.56
CA GLY A 184 18.91 2.97 -6.72
C GLY A 184 17.44 3.23 -6.40
N GLU A 185 16.85 4.20 -7.09
CA GLU A 185 15.44 4.59 -6.91
C GLU A 185 14.44 3.56 -7.46
N GLU A 186 14.89 2.70 -8.38
CA GLU A 186 14.06 1.73 -9.09
C GLU A 186 14.18 0.31 -8.48
N LYS A 187 14.59 0.21 -7.22
CA LYS A 187 14.50 -1.06 -6.49
C LYS A 187 13.09 -1.24 -5.93
N ALA A 188 12.55 -2.46 -6.04
CA ALA A 188 11.16 -2.76 -5.64
C ALA A 188 10.89 -2.35 -4.18
N VAL A 189 11.87 -2.58 -3.29
CA VAL A 189 11.77 -2.22 -1.88
C VAL A 189 11.71 -0.69 -1.67
N VAL A 190 12.48 0.09 -2.43
CA VAL A 190 12.47 1.56 -2.37
C VAL A 190 11.14 2.11 -2.89
N LEU A 191 10.63 1.58 -4.00
CA LEU A 191 9.30 1.93 -4.53
C LEU A 191 8.18 1.59 -3.54
N ASN A 192 8.28 0.46 -2.84
CA ASN A 192 7.35 0.10 -1.78
C ASN A 192 7.43 1.05 -0.57
N MET A 193 8.63 1.49 -0.19
CA MET A 193 8.78 2.51 0.86
C MET A 193 8.11 3.82 0.47
N TRP A 194 8.31 4.29 -0.77
CA TRP A 194 7.60 5.45 -1.31
C TRP A 194 6.08 5.25 -1.27
N SER A 195 5.59 4.09 -1.67
CA SER A 195 4.16 3.75 -1.63
C SER A 195 3.59 3.84 -0.22
N HIS A 196 4.32 3.34 0.78
CA HIS A 196 3.94 3.49 2.18
C HIS A 196 4.01 4.95 2.66
N TYR A 197 5.06 5.68 2.30
CA TYR A 197 5.22 7.09 2.65
C TYR A 197 4.03 7.92 2.15
N PHE A 198 3.71 7.82 0.87
CA PHE A 198 2.61 8.57 0.26
C PHE A 198 1.25 8.18 0.84
N LYS A 199 1.03 6.91 1.18
CA LYS A 199 -0.21 6.50 1.85
C LYS A 199 -0.43 7.19 3.19
N TYR A 200 0.61 7.36 4.00
CA TYR A 200 0.48 7.84 5.39
C TYR A 200 0.69 9.33 5.56
N PHE A 201 1.46 9.97 4.68
CA PHE A 201 1.94 11.33 4.92
C PHE A 201 1.53 12.33 3.84
N ASP A 202 1.86 12.09 2.57
CA ASP A 202 1.97 13.20 1.62
C ASP A 202 1.46 12.90 0.21
N ARG A 203 0.17 12.56 0.08
CA ARG A 203 -0.44 12.24 -1.22
C ARG A 203 -0.42 13.37 -2.26
N GLN A 204 -0.23 14.62 -1.83
CA GLN A 204 -0.29 15.80 -2.72
C GLN A 204 0.96 15.95 -3.60
N TYR A 205 2.13 15.48 -3.16
CA TYR A 205 3.37 15.54 -3.95
C TYR A 205 3.65 14.25 -4.72
N LEU A 206 2.68 13.33 -4.75
CA LEU A 206 2.80 12.09 -5.48
C LEU A 206 2.54 12.33 -6.97
N ASP A 207 3.58 12.13 -7.78
CA ASP A 207 3.39 11.83 -9.19
C ASP A 207 2.99 10.35 -9.35
N ARG A 208 1.68 10.13 -9.50
CA ARG A 208 1.09 8.80 -9.63
C ARG A 208 1.60 8.06 -10.87
N ARG A 209 1.81 8.77 -11.99
CA ARG A 209 2.22 8.15 -13.25
C ARG A 209 3.66 7.68 -13.16
N THR A 210 4.55 8.54 -12.67
CA THR A 210 5.96 8.20 -12.48
C THR A 210 6.14 7.01 -11.54
N LEU A 211 5.41 6.96 -10.41
CA LEU A 211 5.51 5.82 -9.49
C LEU A 211 5.08 4.50 -10.15
N ILE A 212 3.97 4.51 -10.90
CA ILE A 212 3.45 3.30 -11.58
C ILE A 212 4.34 2.88 -12.74
N PHE A 213 4.93 3.83 -13.47
CA PHE A 213 5.90 3.54 -14.53
C PHE A 213 7.16 2.89 -13.97
N LYS A 214 7.70 3.39 -12.84
CA LYS A 214 8.84 2.75 -12.17
C LYS A 214 8.53 1.32 -11.72
N PHE A 215 7.32 1.06 -11.20
CA PHE A 215 6.91 -0.31 -10.89
C PHE A 215 6.78 -1.19 -12.14
N GLN A 216 6.22 -0.65 -13.23
CA GLN A 216 6.14 -1.37 -14.51
C GLN A 216 7.55 -1.72 -15.02
N HIS A 217 8.50 -0.80 -14.93
CA HIS A 217 9.88 -1.06 -15.32
C HIS A 217 10.50 -2.21 -14.51
N VAL A 218 10.33 -2.22 -13.19
CA VAL A 218 10.81 -3.31 -12.33
C VAL A 218 10.08 -4.63 -12.60
N TRP A 219 8.81 -4.56 -12.98
CA TRP A 219 8.01 -5.71 -13.38
C TRP A 219 8.48 -6.34 -14.69
N ASP A 220 8.83 -5.51 -15.67
CA ASP A 220 9.26 -5.95 -16.99
C ASP A 220 10.69 -6.51 -16.99
N GLN A 221 11.49 -6.17 -15.98
CA GLN A 221 12.76 -6.84 -15.71
C GLN A 221 12.47 -8.24 -15.16
N GLU A 222 12.41 -9.24 -16.05
CA GLU A 222 12.11 -10.64 -15.71
C GLU A 222 12.89 -11.11 -14.47
N SER A 223 12.18 -11.45 -13.39
CA SER A 223 12.80 -12.02 -12.19
C SER A 223 12.89 -13.53 -12.30
N VAL A 224 14.08 -14.10 -12.11
CA VAL A 224 14.33 -15.56 -12.18
C VAL A 224 13.72 -16.31 -10.97
N ASP A 225 13.52 -15.63 -9.85
CA ASP A 225 12.98 -16.20 -8.60
C ASP A 225 11.50 -15.87 -8.37
N LYS A 226 10.70 -16.91 -8.09
CA LYS A 226 9.26 -16.80 -7.81
C LYS A 226 8.96 -15.93 -6.57
N GLY A 227 9.81 -15.94 -5.55
CA GLY A 227 9.63 -15.13 -4.34
C GLY A 227 9.74 -13.63 -4.62
N THR A 228 10.75 -13.25 -5.41
CA THR A 228 11.00 -11.91 -5.91
C THR A 228 9.82 -11.44 -6.77
N TRP A 229 9.35 -12.29 -7.68
CA TRP A 229 8.17 -12.00 -8.48
C TRP A 229 6.93 -11.68 -7.63
N ILE A 230 6.59 -12.57 -6.67
CA ILE A 230 5.47 -12.37 -5.73
C ILE A 230 5.60 -11.03 -4.99
N THR A 231 6.83 -10.70 -4.56
CA THR A 231 7.13 -9.43 -3.88
C THR A 231 6.82 -8.23 -4.78
N ILE A 232 7.27 -8.26 -6.03
CA ILE A 232 7.04 -7.17 -6.98
C ILE A 232 5.55 -7.03 -7.29
N ILE A 233 4.82 -8.11 -7.61
CA ILE A 233 3.35 -8.01 -7.85
C ILE A 233 2.65 -7.44 -6.61
N TYR A 234 3.05 -7.89 -5.41
CA TYR A 234 2.46 -7.45 -4.17
C TYR A 234 2.64 -5.95 -3.96
N TYR A 235 3.86 -5.44 -4.14
CA TYR A 235 4.13 -4.00 -4.03
C TYR A 235 3.44 -3.19 -5.12
N TYR A 236 3.39 -3.72 -6.35
CA TYR A 236 2.75 -3.05 -7.47
C TYR A 236 1.23 -2.95 -7.27
N THR A 237 0.60 -4.06 -6.87
CA THR A 237 -0.82 -4.10 -6.48
C THR A 237 -1.11 -3.10 -5.37
N TYR A 238 -0.23 -3.02 -4.36
CA TYR A 238 -0.36 -2.09 -3.25
C TYR A 238 -0.33 -0.62 -3.70
N ALA A 239 0.64 -0.26 -4.53
CA ALA A 239 0.77 1.09 -5.08
C ALA A 239 -0.43 1.46 -5.95
N ALA A 240 -0.84 0.57 -6.86
CA ALA A 240 -1.99 0.78 -7.72
C ALA A 240 -3.29 0.98 -6.91
N TYR A 241 -3.52 0.16 -5.87
CA TYR A 241 -4.75 0.21 -5.08
C TYR A 241 -4.78 1.36 -4.07
N TYR A 242 -3.80 1.44 -3.16
CA TYR A 242 -3.85 2.37 -2.02
C TYR A 242 -3.28 3.76 -2.28
N VAL A 243 -2.45 3.91 -3.32
CA VAL A 243 -1.64 5.11 -3.52
C VAL A 243 -2.09 5.85 -4.77
N CYS A 244 -2.17 5.16 -5.89
CA CYS A 244 -2.51 5.76 -7.18
C CYS A 244 -4.01 5.68 -7.53
N GLU A 245 -4.76 4.81 -6.84
CA GLU A 245 -6.20 4.59 -7.01
C GLU A 245 -6.56 4.13 -8.45
N MET A 246 -5.67 3.36 -9.08
CA MET A 246 -5.84 2.80 -10.43
C MET A 246 -6.55 1.45 -10.36
N GLN A 247 -7.88 1.48 -10.24
CA GLN A 247 -8.70 0.29 -9.97
C GLN A 247 -8.50 -0.87 -10.96
N VAL A 248 -8.44 -0.57 -12.27
CA VAL A 248 -8.28 -1.62 -13.30
C VAL A 248 -6.94 -2.33 -13.16
N LEU A 249 -5.85 -1.56 -13.02
CA LEU A 249 -4.50 -2.09 -12.81
C LEU A 249 -4.42 -2.87 -11.49
N ALA A 250 -4.95 -2.31 -10.40
CA ALA A 250 -4.99 -2.96 -9.09
C ALA A 250 -5.76 -4.30 -9.14
N TYR A 251 -6.90 -4.35 -9.84
CA TYR A 251 -7.67 -5.58 -10.01
C TYR A 251 -6.89 -6.62 -10.80
N SER A 252 -6.27 -6.22 -11.91
CA SER A 252 -5.44 -7.10 -12.75
C SER A 252 -4.31 -7.70 -11.91
N MET A 253 -3.47 -6.86 -11.30
CA MET A 253 -2.32 -7.31 -10.52
C MET A 253 -2.73 -8.18 -9.33
N ALA A 254 -3.83 -7.85 -8.66
CA ALA A 254 -4.38 -8.69 -7.60
C ALA A 254 -4.91 -10.05 -8.13
N ALA A 255 -5.48 -10.11 -9.33
CA ALA A 255 -5.92 -11.36 -9.93
C ALA A 255 -4.75 -12.30 -10.19
N TRP A 256 -3.70 -11.80 -10.84
CA TRP A 256 -2.44 -12.53 -11.06
C TRP A 256 -1.83 -13.02 -9.74
N LEU A 257 -1.76 -12.13 -8.75
CA LEU A 257 -1.16 -12.46 -7.46
C LEU A 257 -1.95 -13.55 -6.71
N VAL A 258 -3.29 -13.52 -6.76
CA VAL A 258 -4.13 -14.59 -6.19
C VAL A 258 -3.85 -15.92 -6.88
N GLU A 259 -3.82 -15.97 -8.21
CA GLU A 259 -3.59 -17.20 -8.96
C GLU A 259 -2.24 -17.85 -8.61
N GLU A 260 -1.18 -17.04 -8.60
CA GLU A 260 0.16 -17.51 -8.27
C GLU A 260 0.29 -18.02 -6.84
N THR A 261 -0.25 -17.27 -5.88
CA THR A 261 -0.11 -17.59 -4.45
C THR A 261 -1.10 -18.66 -3.99
N GLN A 262 -2.28 -18.77 -4.61
CA GLN A 262 -3.26 -19.81 -4.31
C GLN A 262 -2.68 -21.19 -4.61
N THR A 263 -1.98 -21.35 -5.73
CA THR A 263 -1.34 -22.62 -6.09
C THR A 263 -0.34 -23.07 -5.03
N LEU A 264 0.51 -22.14 -4.55
CA LEU A 264 1.47 -22.42 -3.48
C LEU A 264 0.77 -22.79 -2.16
N LEU A 265 -0.31 -22.09 -1.84
CA LEU A 265 -1.07 -22.33 -0.62
C LEU A 265 -1.83 -23.66 -0.69
N CYS A 266 -2.41 -24.05 -1.82
CA CYS A 266 -3.12 -25.32 -1.96
C CYS A 266 -2.22 -26.55 -1.68
N LEU A 267 -0.91 -26.43 -1.91
CA LEU A 267 0.06 -27.49 -1.64
C LEU A 267 0.49 -27.58 -0.17
N THR A 268 0.08 -26.62 0.67
CA THR A 268 0.47 -26.58 2.08
C THR A 268 -0.72 -27.01 2.95
N GLU A 269 -0.53 -27.91 3.92
CA GLU A 269 -1.64 -28.29 4.81
C GLU A 269 -1.97 -27.20 5.82
N SER A 270 -0.94 -26.65 6.49
CA SER A 270 -1.08 -25.56 7.47
C SER A 270 -0.30 -24.32 7.03
N PRO A 271 -0.97 -23.29 6.46
CA PRO A 271 -0.29 -22.10 5.98
C PRO A 271 0.29 -21.30 7.14
N ARG A 272 1.55 -20.86 6.99
CA ARG A 272 2.19 -19.91 7.91
C ARG A 272 2.06 -18.49 7.38
N TRP A 273 2.10 -17.49 8.26
CA TRP A 273 2.05 -16.07 7.88
C TRP A 273 3.36 -15.59 7.23
N THR A 274 3.62 -16.09 6.03
CA THR A 274 4.77 -15.77 5.17
C THR A 274 4.34 -14.88 4.02
N LEU A 275 5.29 -14.36 3.24
CA LEU A 275 4.99 -13.47 2.11
C LEU A 275 3.93 -14.03 1.14
N PRO A 276 3.96 -15.30 0.67
CA PRO A 276 2.90 -15.83 -0.18
C PRO A 276 1.50 -15.77 0.45
N THR A 277 1.38 -16.10 1.74
CA THR A 277 0.11 -16.01 2.48
C THR A 277 -0.35 -14.55 2.61
N GLN A 278 0.57 -13.64 2.93
CA GLN A 278 0.29 -12.20 3.00
C GLN A 278 -0.21 -11.65 1.67
N ALA A 279 0.48 -12.00 0.59
CA ALA A 279 0.17 -11.58 -0.77
C ALA A 279 -1.18 -12.11 -1.23
N PHE A 280 -1.47 -13.40 -1.02
CA PHE A 280 -2.75 -14.02 -1.31
C PHE A 280 -3.92 -13.30 -0.62
N VAL A 281 -3.79 -13.06 0.69
CA VAL A 281 -4.84 -12.41 1.50
C VAL A 281 -5.05 -10.98 1.05
N PHE A 282 -3.97 -10.23 0.87
CA PHE A 282 -4.05 -8.85 0.42
C PHE A 282 -4.70 -8.75 -0.96
N ALA A 283 -4.28 -9.57 -1.92
CA ALA A 283 -4.81 -9.57 -3.27
C ALA A 283 -6.30 -9.97 -3.30
N SER A 284 -6.67 -10.99 -2.52
CA SER A 284 -8.07 -11.41 -2.33
C SER A 284 -8.92 -10.26 -1.79
N GLN A 285 -8.42 -9.55 -0.78
CA GLN A 285 -9.10 -8.39 -0.20
C GLN A 285 -9.23 -7.23 -1.21
N VAL A 286 -8.21 -6.94 -2.03
CA VAL A 286 -8.27 -5.92 -3.08
C VAL A 286 -9.33 -6.28 -4.12
N LYS A 287 -9.32 -7.51 -4.63
CA LYS A 287 -10.33 -8.01 -5.60
C LYS A 287 -11.74 -7.88 -5.03
N ALA A 288 -11.94 -8.34 -3.80
CA ALA A 288 -13.23 -8.27 -3.14
C ALA A 288 -13.68 -6.81 -2.92
N SER A 289 -12.79 -5.92 -2.47
CA SER A 289 -13.11 -4.50 -2.25
C SER A 289 -13.54 -3.79 -3.54
N LEU A 290 -12.86 -4.04 -4.66
CA LEU A 290 -13.24 -3.47 -5.95
C LEU A 290 -14.56 -4.02 -6.47
N ARG A 291 -14.87 -5.30 -6.21
CA ARG A 291 -16.19 -5.89 -6.51
C ARG A 291 -17.29 -5.37 -5.60
N GLN A 292 -16.99 -5.06 -4.34
CA GLN A 292 -17.91 -4.38 -3.44
C GLN A 292 -18.30 -3.02 -4.02
N GLN A 293 -17.31 -2.21 -4.38
CA GLN A 293 -17.55 -0.89 -4.97
C GLN A 293 -18.40 -1.00 -6.24
N HIS A 294 -18.04 -1.89 -7.15
CA HIS A 294 -18.82 -2.12 -8.36
C HIS A 294 -20.26 -2.58 -8.07
N TYR A 295 -20.48 -3.42 -7.05
CA TYR A 295 -21.83 -3.78 -6.61
C TYR A 295 -22.61 -2.58 -6.09
N LEU A 296 -22.02 -1.74 -5.24
CA LEU A 296 -22.69 -0.54 -4.73
C LEU A 296 -23.06 0.43 -5.86
N ASP A 297 -22.22 0.53 -6.89
CA ASP A 297 -22.44 1.41 -8.04
C ASP A 297 -23.50 0.86 -9.02
N THR A 298 -23.53 -0.46 -9.24
CA THR A 298 -24.31 -1.08 -10.34
C THR A 298 -25.43 -2.00 -9.90
N HIS A 299 -25.46 -2.41 -8.63
CA HIS A 299 -26.33 -3.44 -8.07
C HIS A 299 -26.23 -4.79 -8.81
N CYS A 300 -25.10 -5.07 -9.47
CA CYS A 300 -24.87 -6.30 -10.23
C CYS A 300 -24.72 -7.53 -9.32
N PRO A 301 -25.64 -8.52 -9.34
CA PRO A 301 -25.59 -9.68 -8.44
C PRO A 301 -24.31 -10.52 -8.58
N GLU A 302 -23.76 -10.63 -9.79
CA GLU A 302 -22.51 -11.36 -10.05
C GLU A 302 -21.34 -10.78 -9.24
N SER A 303 -21.29 -9.45 -9.06
CA SER A 303 -20.24 -8.79 -8.28
C SER A 303 -20.30 -9.19 -6.80
N LYS A 304 -21.51 -9.35 -6.26
CA LYS A 304 -21.74 -9.85 -4.90
C LYS A 304 -21.24 -11.29 -4.76
N THR A 305 -21.59 -12.17 -5.70
CA THR A 305 -21.14 -13.58 -5.68
C THR A 305 -19.62 -13.70 -5.75
N ILE A 306 -18.96 -12.96 -6.64
CA ILE A 306 -17.49 -12.97 -6.78
C ILE A 306 -16.82 -12.47 -5.50
N LEU A 307 -17.34 -11.38 -4.91
CA LEU A 307 -16.84 -10.84 -3.64
C LEU A 307 -16.91 -11.89 -2.53
N THR A 308 -18.09 -12.50 -2.33
CA THR A 308 -18.30 -13.46 -1.23
C THR A 308 -17.42 -14.68 -1.41
N LYS A 309 -17.39 -15.28 -2.60
CA LYS A 309 -16.55 -16.45 -2.90
C LYS A 309 -15.06 -16.15 -2.68
N THR A 310 -14.59 -14.98 -3.10
CA THR A 310 -13.18 -14.58 -2.92
C THR A 310 -12.82 -14.48 -1.45
N MET A 311 -13.66 -13.82 -0.65
CA MET A 311 -13.42 -13.65 0.79
C MET A 311 -13.54 -14.96 1.56
N GLU A 312 -14.56 -15.77 1.26
CA GLU A 312 -14.76 -17.10 1.89
C GLU A 312 -13.59 -18.04 1.60
N THR A 313 -13.06 -18.03 0.38
CA THR A 313 -11.86 -18.82 0.03
C THR A 313 -10.66 -18.40 0.87
N ALA A 314 -10.42 -17.09 1.00
CA ALA A 314 -9.32 -16.58 1.81
C ALA A 314 -9.50 -16.90 3.31
N ILE A 315 -10.71 -16.73 3.84
CA ILE A 315 -11.09 -17.05 5.23
C ILE A 315 -10.88 -18.53 5.51
N ALA A 316 -11.39 -19.42 4.65
CA ALA A 316 -11.25 -20.86 4.79
C ALA A 316 -9.79 -21.27 4.82
N ARG A 317 -8.97 -20.68 3.95
CA ARG A 317 -7.54 -20.98 3.89
C ARG A 317 -6.79 -20.55 5.14
N LEU A 318 -7.04 -19.34 5.63
CA LEU A 318 -6.38 -18.81 6.82
C LEU A 318 -6.78 -19.52 8.12
N ARG A 319 -7.99 -20.09 8.17
CA ARG A 319 -8.46 -20.87 9.33
C ARG A 319 -7.56 -22.07 9.64
N LEU A 320 -6.90 -22.64 8.63
CA LEU A 320 -6.00 -23.79 8.77
C LEU A 320 -4.58 -23.40 9.21
N GLY A 321 -4.29 -22.09 9.27
CA GLY A 321 -2.95 -21.58 9.50
C GLY A 321 -2.56 -21.37 10.95
N ASP A 322 -1.39 -20.76 11.12
CA ASP A 322 -0.86 -20.34 12.42
C ASP A 322 -1.70 -19.25 13.11
N SER A 323 -1.30 -18.83 14.32
CA SER A 323 -2.05 -17.84 15.11
C SER A 323 -2.25 -16.51 14.38
N GLU A 324 -1.25 -16.06 13.62
CA GLU A 324 -1.35 -14.82 12.86
C GLU A 324 -2.35 -14.98 11.70
N CYS A 325 -2.33 -16.11 10.98
CA CYS A 325 -3.34 -16.44 9.98
C CYS A 325 -4.75 -16.41 10.58
N GLN A 326 -4.95 -16.98 11.77
CA GLN A 326 -6.26 -16.99 12.45
C GLN A 326 -6.71 -15.58 12.87
N THR A 327 -5.80 -14.72 13.34
CA THR A 327 -6.13 -13.31 13.62
C THR A 327 -6.56 -12.59 12.34
N ARG A 328 -5.88 -12.85 11.21
CA ARG A 328 -6.21 -12.28 9.90
C ARG A 328 -7.52 -12.83 9.34
N GLN A 329 -7.81 -14.10 9.57
CA GLN A 329 -9.09 -14.73 9.23
C GLN A 329 -10.25 -14.05 9.95
N SER A 330 -10.10 -13.77 11.25
CA SER A 330 -11.12 -13.05 12.03
C SER A 330 -11.37 -11.66 11.45
N MET A 331 -10.30 -10.92 11.14
CA MET A 331 -10.39 -9.59 10.50
C MET A 331 -11.13 -9.62 9.15
N LEU A 332 -10.84 -10.60 8.29
CA LEU A 332 -11.54 -10.74 7.01
C LEU A 332 -13.02 -11.11 7.18
N SER A 333 -13.34 -11.92 8.20
CA SER A 333 -14.71 -12.33 8.50
C SER A 333 -15.55 -11.13 8.95
N ASP A 334 -15.01 -10.29 9.83
CA ASP A 334 -15.65 -9.04 10.27
C ASP A 334 -15.86 -8.07 9.09
N LEU A 335 -14.87 -7.97 8.20
CA LEU A 335 -14.97 -7.13 7.00
C LEU A 335 -16.06 -7.63 6.05
N LEU A 336 -16.14 -8.94 5.80
CA LEU A 336 -17.17 -9.54 4.95
C LEU A 336 -18.57 -9.33 5.55
N LEU A 337 -18.74 -9.59 6.85
CA LEU A 337 -20.00 -9.35 7.56
C LEU A 337 -20.46 -7.88 7.45
N LYS A 338 -19.51 -6.94 7.59
CA LYS A 338 -19.79 -5.52 7.40
C LYS A 338 -20.30 -5.24 5.98
N TRP A 339 -19.61 -5.74 4.96
CA TRP A 339 -20.03 -5.53 3.56
C TRP A 339 -21.38 -6.17 3.26
N MET A 340 -21.68 -7.36 3.79
CA MET A 340 -22.99 -7.99 3.62
C MET A 340 -24.13 -7.13 4.18
N LYS A 341 -23.95 -6.57 5.39
CA LYS A 341 -24.92 -5.64 5.99
C LYS A 341 -25.11 -4.37 5.17
N GLU A 342 -24.03 -3.81 4.63
CA GLU A 342 -24.11 -2.64 3.74
C GLU A 342 -24.89 -2.95 2.46
N GLN A 343 -24.70 -4.14 1.89
CA GLN A 343 -25.44 -4.57 0.70
C GLN A 343 -26.94 -4.79 0.99
N GLU A 344 -27.29 -5.35 2.14
CA GLU A 344 -28.68 -5.54 2.58
C GLU A 344 -29.38 -4.20 2.81
N ALA A 345 -28.70 -3.25 3.47
CA ALA A 345 -29.23 -1.91 3.71
C ALA A 345 -29.50 -1.11 2.41
N GLN A 346 -28.83 -1.45 1.31
CA GLN A 346 -29.03 -0.81 0.01
C GLN A 346 -30.06 -1.52 -0.88
N GLN A 347 -30.56 -2.70 -0.51
CA GLN A 347 -31.65 -3.31 -1.27
C GLN A 347 -32.91 -2.47 -1.08
N PRO A 348 -33.44 -1.84 -2.14
CA PRO A 348 -34.69 -1.11 -2.03
C PRO A 348 -35.76 -2.11 -1.61
N ASP A 349 -36.50 -1.76 -0.56
CA ASP A 349 -37.62 -2.53 -0.01
C ASP A 349 -38.65 -2.76 -1.12
N LYS A 350 -38.49 -3.87 -1.86
CA LYS A 350 -39.36 -4.22 -3.00
C LYS A 350 -40.80 -4.45 -2.56
N ASP A 351 -41.02 -4.64 -1.26
CA ASP A 351 -42.33 -4.86 -0.66
C ASP A 351 -42.98 -3.57 -0.14
N ARG A 352 -42.27 -2.43 -0.12
CA ARG A 352 -42.92 -1.10 -0.06
C ARG A 352 -43.37 -0.68 -1.45
N GLN A 353 -44.38 -1.36 -1.99
CA GLN A 353 -45.18 -0.78 -3.06
C GLN A 353 -45.86 0.49 -2.53
N PRO A 354 -45.54 1.69 -3.04
CA PRO A 354 -46.38 2.85 -2.78
C PRO A 354 -47.64 2.65 -3.62
N VAL A 355 -48.74 2.26 -2.98
CA VAL A 355 -50.08 2.09 -3.59
C VAL A 355 -50.58 3.36 -4.33
N ASN A 356 -49.84 4.48 -4.26
CA ASN A 356 -50.15 5.75 -4.94
C ASN A 356 -49.12 6.23 -6.00
N ALA A 357 -48.10 5.44 -6.35
CA ALA A 357 -47.02 5.91 -7.24
C ALA A 357 -47.30 5.81 -8.76
N GLU A 358 -48.30 5.05 -9.21
CA GLU A 358 -48.61 4.93 -10.65
C GLU A 358 -49.06 6.26 -11.27
N LYS A 359 -49.79 7.11 -10.53
CA LYS A 359 -50.22 8.42 -11.05
C LYS A 359 -49.11 9.48 -11.11
N GLN A 360 -48.06 9.36 -10.30
CA GLN A 360 -46.93 10.30 -10.33
C GLN A 360 -45.80 9.86 -11.29
N GLY A 361 -45.70 8.56 -11.60
CA GLY A 361 -44.70 8.01 -12.51
C GLY A 361 -44.86 8.50 -13.96
N GLU A 362 -46.10 8.59 -14.46
CA GLU A 362 -46.37 9.02 -15.84
C GLU A 362 -45.99 10.49 -16.09
N GLU A 363 -46.26 11.37 -15.11
CA GLU A 363 -45.94 12.80 -15.23
C GLU A 363 -44.42 13.07 -15.21
N VAL A 364 -43.68 12.30 -14.41
CA VAL A 364 -42.21 12.41 -14.32
C VAL A 364 -41.51 11.83 -15.56
N VAL A 365 -42.02 10.71 -16.10
CA VAL A 365 -41.51 10.11 -17.34
C VAL A 365 -41.77 11.02 -18.54
N SER A 366 -42.93 11.66 -18.60
CA SER A 366 -43.26 12.70 -19.59
C SER A 366 -42.27 13.87 -19.55
N ARG A 367 -42.00 14.44 -18.37
CA ARG A 367 -41.05 15.56 -18.20
C ARG A 367 -39.60 15.18 -18.51
N LYS A 368 -39.16 13.95 -18.19
CA LYS A 368 -37.81 13.45 -18.54
C LYS A 368 -37.65 13.25 -20.05
N ARG A 369 -38.66 12.69 -20.74
CA ARG A 369 -38.63 12.52 -22.21
C ARG A 369 -38.55 13.88 -22.93
N GLN A 370 -39.23 14.90 -22.41
CA GLN A 370 -39.18 16.24 -22.97
C GLN A 370 -37.80 16.92 -22.76
N LYS A 371 -37.16 16.73 -21.60
CA LYS A 371 -35.78 17.22 -21.34
C LYS A 371 -34.73 16.52 -22.20
N ILE A 372 -34.85 15.22 -22.44
CA ILE A 372 -33.92 14.46 -23.31
C ILE A 372 -34.06 14.90 -24.77
N ARG A 373 -35.29 15.15 -25.27
CA ARG A 373 -35.51 15.71 -26.61
C ARG A 373 -34.86 17.09 -26.78
N LYS A 374 -34.97 17.97 -25.76
CA LYS A 374 -34.31 19.28 -25.77
C LYS A 374 -32.77 19.19 -25.74
N ARG A 375 -32.19 18.24 -24.99
CA ARG A 375 -30.73 18.01 -24.96
C ARG A 375 -30.17 17.38 -26.24
N LYS A 376 -30.92 16.49 -26.90
CA LYS A 376 -30.50 15.95 -28.21
C LYS A 376 -30.55 17.01 -29.30
N ALA A 377 -31.50 17.96 -29.23
CA ALA A 377 -31.55 19.10 -30.15
C ALA A 377 -30.40 20.10 -29.93
N SER A 378 -29.82 20.21 -28.73
CA SER A 378 -28.66 21.06 -28.46
C SER A 378 -27.32 20.39 -28.80
N LEU A 379 -27.21 19.06 -28.69
CA LEU A 379 -26.00 18.31 -29.03
C LEU A 379 -25.77 18.16 -30.54
N ASN A 380 -26.82 18.23 -31.37
CA ASN A 380 -26.70 18.18 -32.83
C ASN A 380 -26.17 19.49 -33.48
N LYS A 381 -25.77 20.48 -32.67
CA LYS A 381 -25.17 21.75 -33.13
C LYS A 381 -23.66 21.87 -32.87
N GLN A 382 -23.02 20.87 -32.27
CA GLN A 382 -21.56 20.82 -32.12
C GLN A 382 -21.04 19.58 -32.86
N GLY A 383 -20.55 19.83 -34.07
CA GLY A 383 -19.86 18.83 -34.88
C GLY A 383 -18.53 18.40 -34.27
N ASP A 384 -18.18 17.16 -34.58
CA ASP A 384 -16.88 16.49 -34.60
C ASP A 384 -15.88 16.76 -33.47
N LEU A 385 -15.52 15.67 -32.77
CA LEU A 385 -14.18 15.08 -32.90
C LEU A 385 -14.19 13.66 -32.32
N THR A 386 -13.50 12.79 -33.05
CA THR A 386 -13.25 11.37 -32.82
C THR A 386 -12.66 11.11 -31.44
N GLY A 387 -13.32 10.25 -30.66
CA GLY A 387 -12.80 9.75 -29.39
C GLY A 387 -13.38 8.39 -29.10
N ILE A 388 -12.57 7.35 -29.27
CA ILE A 388 -12.90 6.00 -28.81
C ILE A 388 -13.18 6.09 -27.31
N CYS A 389 -14.40 5.73 -26.93
CA CYS A 389 -14.86 5.82 -25.56
C CYS A 389 -14.03 4.88 -24.68
N THR A 390 -13.36 5.40 -23.66
CA THR A 390 -12.60 4.65 -22.63
C THR A 390 -13.42 3.51 -22.01
N LYS A 391 -14.75 3.63 -22.05
CA LYS A 391 -15.73 2.63 -21.62
C LYS A 391 -15.72 1.35 -22.49
N CYS A 392 -15.42 1.48 -23.78
CA CYS A 392 -15.33 0.35 -24.72
C CYS A 392 -14.05 -0.46 -24.52
N ILE A 393 -12.94 0.20 -24.18
CA ILE A 393 -11.66 -0.46 -23.84
C ILE A 393 -11.82 -1.32 -22.59
N VAL A 394 -12.46 -0.77 -21.55
CA VAL A 394 -12.70 -1.48 -20.27
C VAL A 394 -13.60 -2.71 -20.45
N MET A 395 -14.63 -2.61 -21.31
CA MET A 395 -15.54 -3.74 -21.58
C MET A 395 -14.88 -4.86 -22.40
N CYS A 396 -13.90 -4.55 -23.26
CA CYS A 396 -13.18 -5.54 -24.07
C CYS A 396 -12.07 -6.29 -23.29
N THR A 397 -11.48 -5.68 -22.27
CA THR A 397 -10.46 -6.33 -21.42
C THR A 397 -11.02 -7.26 -20.36
N LEU A 398 -12.32 -7.13 -20.04
CA LEU A 398 -12.99 -7.91 -18.98
C LEU A 398 -13.90 -9.02 -19.51
N CYS A 399 -13.96 -9.26 -20.83
CA CYS A 399 -14.84 -10.27 -21.42
C CYS A 399 -14.11 -11.62 -21.56
N PRO A 400 -14.47 -12.66 -20.77
CA PRO A 400 -13.78 -13.95 -20.77
C PRO A 400 -13.97 -14.76 -22.06
N ASN A 401 -14.97 -14.44 -22.90
CA ASN A 401 -15.21 -15.06 -24.20
C ASN A 401 -15.23 -14.00 -25.31
N ARG A 402 -14.03 -13.62 -25.78
CA ARG A 402 -13.86 -12.65 -26.89
C ARG A 402 -14.52 -13.09 -28.20
N MET A 403 -14.71 -14.39 -28.43
CA MET A 403 -15.19 -14.91 -29.73
C MET A 403 -16.71 -14.77 -29.95
N ASP A 404 -17.52 -14.73 -28.90
CA ASP A 404 -19.00 -14.73 -29.02
C ASP A 404 -19.67 -13.40 -28.64
N CYS A 405 -18.87 -12.37 -28.32
CA CYS A 405 -19.40 -11.07 -27.97
C CYS A 405 -19.81 -10.29 -29.23
N LYS A 406 -21.12 -10.09 -29.45
CA LYS A 406 -21.69 -9.28 -30.55
C LYS A 406 -21.14 -7.85 -30.66
N HIS A 407 -20.54 -7.31 -29.59
CA HIS A 407 -19.85 -6.01 -29.63
C HIS A 407 -18.39 -6.11 -30.11
N CYS A 408 -17.72 -7.25 -29.93
CA CYS A 408 -16.36 -7.48 -30.44
C CYS A 408 -16.37 -7.94 -31.91
N SER A 409 -17.42 -8.63 -32.35
CA SER A 409 -17.59 -9.08 -33.74
C SER A 409 -17.81 -7.93 -34.74
N ASN A 410 -18.30 -6.78 -34.27
CA ASN A 410 -18.44 -5.59 -35.10
C ASN A 410 -17.17 -4.72 -35.13
N ALA A 411 -16.35 -4.77 -34.08
CA ALA A 411 -15.06 -4.07 -34.02
C ALA A 411 -13.95 -4.77 -34.82
N THR A 412 -14.14 -6.03 -35.19
CA THR A 412 -13.15 -6.85 -35.90
C THR A 412 -13.07 -6.57 -37.41
N ARG A 413 -13.97 -5.75 -37.97
CA ARG A 413 -13.88 -5.30 -39.38
C ARG A 413 -12.92 -4.12 -39.61
N ASP A 414 -12.49 -3.43 -38.56
CA ASP A 414 -11.55 -2.29 -38.63
C ASP A 414 -10.12 -2.65 -38.13
N LEU A 415 -9.77 -3.95 -38.11
CA LEU A 415 -8.55 -4.48 -37.49
C LEU A 415 -7.28 -4.46 -38.34
N GLU A 416 -7.14 -3.53 -39.30
CA GLU A 416 -5.80 -3.13 -39.78
C GLU A 416 -5.17 -2.03 -38.90
N CYS A 417 -5.93 -1.44 -37.96
CA CYS A 417 -5.45 -0.34 -37.10
C CYS A 417 -4.84 -0.78 -35.75
N CYS A 418 -4.78 -2.09 -35.44
CA CYS A 418 -4.29 -2.59 -34.15
C CYS A 418 -2.96 -3.37 -34.24
N ARG A 419 -2.03 -2.93 -35.08
CA ARG A 419 -0.59 -3.12 -34.79
C ARG A 419 -0.13 -1.95 -33.93
N ARG A 420 0.31 -2.27 -32.71
CA ARG A 420 0.71 -1.36 -31.61
C ARG A 420 1.36 -0.05 -32.08
N PRO A 421 0.79 1.11 -31.72
CA PRO A 421 1.56 2.36 -31.59
C PRO A 421 1.51 2.97 -30.16
N GLU A 422 0.52 2.62 -29.33
CA GLU A 422 0.22 3.40 -28.11
C GLU A 422 1.11 3.10 -26.90
N VAL A 423 1.90 2.01 -26.92
CA VAL A 423 2.96 1.80 -25.92
C VAL A 423 4.20 2.63 -26.26
N ASP A 424 4.49 2.80 -27.55
CA ASP A 424 5.62 3.61 -28.02
C ASP A 424 5.32 5.12 -27.94
N GLU A 425 4.05 5.53 -28.07
CA GLU A 425 3.65 6.95 -27.96
C GLU A 425 3.67 7.45 -26.50
N ILE A 426 3.40 6.57 -25.52
CA ILE A 426 3.58 6.86 -24.08
C ILE A 426 5.08 6.84 -23.70
N VAL A 427 5.90 6.02 -24.37
CA VAL A 427 7.36 5.98 -24.20
C VAL A 427 8.06 7.16 -24.89
N GLN A 428 7.54 7.67 -26.02
CA GLN A 428 8.02 8.87 -26.70
C GLN A 428 7.69 10.16 -25.93
N GLN A 429 6.49 10.26 -25.36
CA GLN A 429 6.15 11.40 -24.49
C GLN A 429 6.91 11.39 -23.15
N GLY A 430 7.39 10.22 -22.71
CA GLY A 430 8.26 10.09 -21.53
C GLY A 430 9.74 10.43 -21.80
N THR A 431 10.22 10.24 -23.03
CA THR A 431 11.62 10.53 -23.41
C THR A 431 11.86 12.01 -23.69
N GLU A 432 10.85 12.78 -24.12
CA GLU A 432 10.97 14.24 -24.26
C GLU A 432 11.07 14.99 -22.90
N PHE A 433 10.59 14.38 -21.80
CA PHE A 433 10.73 14.97 -20.46
C PHE A 433 12.10 14.70 -19.81
N ALA A 434 12.88 13.73 -20.30
CA ALA A 434 14.24 13.46 -19.84
C ALA A 434 15.28 14.46 -20.40
N ALA A 435 14.91 15.26 -21.40
CA ALA A 435 15.79 16.26 -22.03
C ALA A 435 15.88 17.60 -21.25
N TYR A 436 15.19 17.74 -20.11
CA TYR A 436 15.16 18.98 -19.31
C TYR A 436 15.72 18.84 -17.88
N LEU A 437 16.42 17.75 -17.58
CA LEU A 437 17.19 17.66 -16.33
C LEU A 437 18.55 18.35 -16.51
N PRO A 438 18.93 19.31 -15.65
CA PRO A 438 20.26 19.92 -15.72
C PRO A 438 21.34 18.84 -15.50
N GLU A 439 22.30 18.80 -16.41
CA GLU A 439 23.48 17.94 -16.30
C GLU A 439 24.14 18.17 -14.94
N SER A 440 24.44 17.06 -14.26
CA SER A 440 25.22 17.09 -13.03
C SER A 440 26.63 17.62 -13.34
N PRO A 441 27.23 18.50 -12.51
CA PRO A 441 28.58 18.97 -12.75
C PRO A 441 29.55 17.78 -12.80
N SER A 442 30.34 17.70 -13.86
CA SER A 442 31.47 16.79 -13.98
C SER A 442 32.38 16.96 -12.76
N ARG A 443 32.67 15.86 -12.07
CA ARG A 443 33.73 15.81 -11.06
C ARG A 443 35.07 15.70 -11.79
N ASP A 444 35.81 16.80 -11.81
CA ASP A 444 37.27 16.77 -11.71
C ASP A 444 37.68 16.62 -10.23
#